data_AF-A0A6P5Y572-F1
#
_entry.id   AF-A0A6P5Y572-F1
#
_cell.length_a   1.000
_cell.length_b   1.000
_cell.length_c   1.000
_cell.angle_alpha   90.00
_cell.angle_beta   90.00
_cell.angle_gamma   90.00
#
_symmetry.space_group_name_H-M   'P 1'
#
loop_
_entity.id
_entity.type
_entity.pdbx_description
1 polymer ?
#
loop_
_entity_poly.entity_id
_entity_poly.type
_entity_poly.pdbx_seq_one_letter_code
_entity_poly.pdbx_strand_id
1 'polypeptide(L)'
;MILLVGSEFLQQHQSLLPTKIRETIILVLKAIMASLNVYVAVGVLAIMAISGAVMARDVDPIKAYDCENKRKMTWNCINEVFASIFKTGTVSDECCHQLVNLGLTCHEALVKRTLQNPLFKNNDKLVIFSKTAQIWNNCSLVGDVSPSPSPRGI
;
A
#
# COMPACT_ATOMS: atom_id res chain seq x y z
N MET A 1 18.62 21.65 26.71
CA MET A 1 18.90 22.37 27.98
C MET A 1 19.11 21.42 29.15
N ILE A 2 18.23 20.43 29.38
CA ILE A 2 18.35 19.46 30.50
C ILE A 2 19.66 18.62 30.43
N LEU A 3 20.13 18.25 29.23
CA LEU A 3 21.39 17.51 29.05
C LEU A 3 22.66 18.33 29.34
N LEU A 4 22.59 19.67 29.25
CA LEU A 4 23.76 20.54 29.44
C LEU A 4 24.01 20.82 30.94
N VAL A 5 22.94 20.98 31.72
CA VAL A 5 23.02 21.18 33.19
C VAL A 5 23.57 19.93 33.89
N GLY A 6 23.34 18.73 33.34
CA GLY A 6 23.84 17.47 33.89
C GLY A 6 25.36 17.28 33.76
N SER A 7 25.98 17.77 32.68
CA SER A 7 27.42 17.67 32.48
C SER A 7 28.22 18.60 33.41
N GLU A 8 27.70 19.81 33.69
CA GLU A 8 28.38 20.80 34.55
C GLU A 8 28.37 20.38 36.03
N PHE A 9 27.27 19.76 36.49
CA PHE A 9 27.15 19.24 37.86
C PHE A 9 28.05 18.02 38.11
N LEU A 10 28.23 17.14 37.11
CA LEU A 10 29.15 16.00 37.21
C LEU A 10 30.62 16.46 37.28
N GLN A 11 30.96 17.51 36.52
CA GLN A 11 32.32 18.05 36.44
C GLN A 11 32.78 18.68 37.77
N GLN A 12 31.89 19.41 38.46
CA GLN A 12 32.16 20.10 39.73
C GLN A 12 32.39 19.11 40.89
N HIS A 13 31.71 17.96 40.89
CA HIS A 13 31.84 16.95 41.94
C HIS A 13 33.09 16.06 41.77
N GLN A 14 33.60 15.96 40.54
CA GLN A 14 34.73 15.11 40.17
C GLN A 14 36.10 15.76 40.44
N SER A 15 36.16 17.08 40.68
CA SER A 15 37.36 17.82 41.09
C SER A 15 37.65 17.80 42.59
N LEU A 16 36.67 17.41 43.42
CA LEU A 16 36.79 17.27 44.88
C LEU A 16 37.29 15.88 45.32
N LEU A 17 37.35 14.93 44.39
CA LEU A 17 37.82 13.57 44.65
C LEU A 17 39.35 13.47 44.49
N PRO A 18 40.05 12.68 45.33
CA PRO A 18 41.47 12.43 45.18
C PRO A 18 41.75 11.80 43.80
N THR A 19 42.88 12.19 43.21
CA THR A 19 43.26 11.91 41.81
C THR A 19 43.09 10.43 41.43
N LYS A 20 43.39 9.52 42.37
CA LYS A 20 43.25 8.08 42.17
C LYS A 20 41.79 7.64 41.97
N ILE A 21 40.85 8.21 42.72
CA ILE A 21 39.41 7.90 42.60
C ILE A 21 38.86 8.52 41.30
N ARG A 22 39.33 9.72 40.93
CA ARG A 22 38.99 10.36 39.65
C ARG A 22 39.39 9.50 38.44
N GLU A 23 40.61 8.98 38.43
CA GLU A 23 41.07 8.06 37.37
C GLU A 23 40.25 6.76 37.33
N THR A 24 39.95 6.16 38.49
CA THR A 24 39.09 4.96 38.56
C THR A 24 37.69 5.21 38.00
N ILE A 25 37.05 6.33 38.37
CA ILE A 25 35.72 6.70 37.85
C ILE A 25 35.76 6.91 36.32
N ILE A 26 36.78 7.60 35.80
CA ILE A 26 36.93 7.83 34.36
C ILE A 26 37.11 6.50 33.60
N LEU A 27 37.91 5.57 34.14
CA LEU A 27 38.09 4.24 33.55
C LEU A 27 36.79 3.42 33.54
N VAL A 28 36.03 3.45 34.63
CA VAL A 28 34.73 2.76 34.74
C VAL A 28 33.70 3.36 33.78
N LEU A 29 33.61 4.69 33.69
CA LEU A 29 32.67 5.36 32.78
C LEU A 29 33.00 5.10 31.30
N LYS A 30 34.29 5.09 30.92
CA LYS A 30 34.73 4.71 29.57
C LYS A 30 34.34 3.27 29.23
N ALA A 31 34.52 2.33 30.16
CA ALA A 31 34.12 0.94 29.97
C ALA A 31 32.60 0.78 29.83
N ILE A 32 31.82 1.52 30.62
CA ILE A 32 30.35 1.51 30.53
C ILE A 32 29.87 2.08 29.19
N MET A 33 30.42 3.22 28.73
CA MET A 33 30.08 3.81 27.43
C MET A 33 30.43 2.89 26.26
N ALA A 34 31.59 2.22 26.32
CA ALA A 34 31.98 1.25 25.30
C ALA A 34 31.03 0.04 25.29
N SER A 35 30.67 -0.48 26.45
CA SER A 35 29.75 -1.62 26.59
C SER A 35 28.34 -1.29 26.10
N LEU A 36 27.82 -0.10 26.46
CA LEU A 36 26.54 0.41 25.97
C LEU A 36 26.55 0.58 24.45
N ASN A 37 27.61 1.17 23.88
CA ASN A 37 27.74 1.36 22.44
C ASN A 37 27.79 0.03 21.67
N VAL A 38 28.50 -0.98 22.21
CA VAL A 38 28.52 -2.34 21.64
C VAL A 38 27.12 -2.96 21.69
N TYR A 39 26.41 -2.84 22.82
CA TYR A 39 25.06 -3.37 22.96
C TYR A 39 24.07 -2.68 22.01
N VAL A 40 24.17 -1.36 21.87
CA VAL A 40 23.37 -0.57 20.92
C VAL A 40 23.67 -1.00 19.48
N ALA A 41 24.95 -1.16 19.10
CA ALA A 41 25.33 -1.60 17.76
C ALA A 41 24.81 -3.01 17.44
N VAL A 42 24.93 -3.96 18.38
CA VAL A 42 24.38 -5.31 18.25
C VAL A 42 22.85 -5.28 18.16
N GLY A 43 22.20 -4.44 18.97
CA GLY A 43 20.76 -4.24 18.92
C GLY A 43 20.27 -3.72 17.57
N VAL A 44 20.95 -2.71 16.99
CA VAL A 44 20.64 -2.19 15.65
C VAL A 44 20.84 -3.26 14.58
N LEU A 45 21.95 -4.01 14.63
CA LEU A 45 22.21 -5.10 13.69
C LEU A 45 21.17 -6.22 13.80
N ALA A 46 20.76 -6.57 15.02
CA ALA A 46 19.70 -7.54 15.26
C ALA A 46 18.35 -7.04 14.73
N ILE A 47 17.98 -5.77 14.97
CA ILE A 47 16.75 -5.17 14.45
C ILE A 47 16.74 -5.22 12.91
N MET A 48 17.84 -4.86 12.26
CA MET A 48 17.96 -4.88 10.80
C MET A 48 17.88 -6.31 10.24
N ALA A 49 18.43 -7.31 10.96
CA ALA A 49 18.35 -8.72 10.59
C ALA A 49 16.94 -9.31 10.80
N ILE A 50 16.20 -8.83 11.81
CA ILE A 50 14.82 -9.26 12.10
C ILE A 50 13.82 -8.57 11.17
N SER A 51 14.10 -7.34 10.71
CA SER A 51 13.40 -6.72 9.57
C SER A 51 13.82 -7.35 8.25
N GLY A 52 13.77 -8.68 8.17
CA GLY A 52 13.55 -9.36 6.91
C GLY A 52 12.28 -8.79 6.29
N ALA A 53 12.32 -8.55 4.98
CA ALA A 53 11.25 -7.94 4.19
C ALA A 53 9.86 -8.22 4.78
N VAL A 54 9.11 -7.17 5.11
CA VAL A 54 7.66 -7.30 5.28
C VAL A 54 7.14 -7.85 3.97
N MET A 55 6.99 -9.17 3.89
CA MET A 55 6.35 -9.81 2.77
C MET A 55 4.90 -9.40 2.87
N ALA A 56 4.52 -8.37 2.10
CA ALA A 56 3.12 -8.12 1.80
C ALA A 56 2.55 -9.48 1.39
N ARG A 57 1.60 -10.00 2.14
CA ARG A 57 0.94 -11.25 1.76
C ARG A 57 0.36 -10.99 0.37
N ASP A 58 0.79 -11.77 -0.63
CA ASP A 58 0.17 -11.83 -1.96
C ASP A 58 -1.23 -12.43 -1.82
N VAL A 59 -2.13 -11.73 -1.13
CA VAL A 59 -3.54 -12.06 -1.12
C VAL A 59 -4.05 -11.61 -2.47
N ASP A 60 -4.43 -12.57 -3.32
CA ASP A 60 -5.07 -12.32 -4.61
C ASP A 60 -6.25 -11.36 -4.41
N PRO A 61 -6.21 -10.14 -4.98
CA PRO A 61 -7.28 -9.15 -4.80
C PRO A 61 -8.64 -9.66 -5.26
N ILE A 62 -8.68 -10.56 -6.26
CA ILE A 62 -9.92 -11.15 -6.76
C ILE A 62 -10.60 -11.97 -5.67
N LYS A 63 -9.82 -12.75 -4.91
CA LYS A 63 -10.32 -13.55 -3.78
C LYS A 63 -10.58 -12.69 -2.57
N ALA A 64 -9.71 -11.73 -2.27
CA ALA A 64 -9.85 -10.85 -1.10
C ALA A 64 -11.14 -10.03 -1.13
N TYR A 65 -11.53 -9.55 -2.31
CA TYR A 65 -12.73 -8.72 -2.50
C TYR A 65 -13.93 -9.50 -3.03
N ASP A 66 -13.80 -10.83 -3.14
CA ASP A 66 -14.83 -11.74 -3.62
C ASP A 66 -15.41 -11.33 -4.99
N CYS A 67 -14.51 -10.93 -5.90
CA CYS A 67 -14.87 -10.35 -7.18
C CYS A 67 -15.64 -11.32 -8.09
N GLU A 68 -15.44 -12.63 -7.90
CA GLU A 68 -16.16 -13.67 -8.65
C GLU A 68 -17.64 -13.71 -8.26
N ASN A 69 -17.96 -13.62 -6.97
CA ASN A 69 -19.36 -13.58 -6.50
C ASN A 69 -19.98 -12.18 -6.70
N LYS A 70 -19.18 -11.11 -6.68
CA LYS A 70 -19.63 -9.75 -6.99
C LYS A 70 -19.86 -9.50 -8.47
N ARG A 71 -19.46 -10.43 -9.35
CA ARG A 71 -19.69 -10.39 -10.81
C ARG A 71 -21.17 -10.58 -11.15
N LYS A 72 -21.99 -9.59 -10.76
CA LYS A 72 -23.41 -9.49 -11.14
C LYS A 72 -23.60 -8.91 -12.55
N MET A 73 -22.51 -8.70 -13.29
CA MET A 73 -22.58 -8.22 -14.67
C MET A 73 -23.15 -9.30 -15.59
N THR A 74 -24.07 -8.90 -16.45
CA THR A 74 -24.55 -9.75 -17.55
C THR A 74 -23.42 -10.07 -18.53
N TRP A 75 -23.55 -11.16 -19.27
CA TRP A 75 -22.59 -11.52 -20.31
C TRP A 75 -22.40 -10.42 -21.35
N ASN A 76 -23.47 -9.70 -21.70
CA ASN A 76 -23.39 -8.56 -22.62
C ASN A 76 -22.50 -7.45 -22.05
N CYS A 77 -22.70 -7.07 -20.78
CA CYS A 77 -21.89 -6.02 -20.16
C CYS A 77 -20.43 -6.42 -19.97
N ILE A 78 -20.15 -7.69 -19.69
CA ILE A 78 -18.78 -8.21 -19.65
C ILE A 78 -18.11 -8.04 -21.02
N ASN A 79 -18.82 -8.36 -22.10
CA ASN A 79 -18.30 -8.23 -23.46
C ASN A 79 -18.09 -6.77 -23.86
N GLU A 80 -18.99 -5.86 -23.52
CA GLU A 80 -18.84 -4.41 -23.79
C GLU A 80 -17.61 -3.83 -23.09
N VAL A 81 -17.46 -4.08 -21.78
CA VAL A 81 -16.31 -3.60 -21.01
C VAL A 81 -15.02 -4.21 -21.55
N PHE A 82 -15.00 -5.51 -21.80
CA PHE A 82 -13.83 -6.19 -22.36
C PHE A 82 -13.44 -5.64 -23.74
N ALA A 83 -14.40 -5.46 -24.65
CA ALA A 83 -14.15 -4.91 -25.98
C ALA A 83 -13.66 -3.45 -25.91
N SER A 84 -14.19 -2.65 -24.99
CA SER A 84 -13.77 -1.25 -24.79
C SER A 84 -12.33 -1.12 -24.28
N ILE A 85 -11.88 -2.07 -23.46
CA ILE A 85 -10.50 -2.11 -22.93
C ILE A 85 -9.52 -2.67 -23.96
N PHE A 86 -9.80 -3.83 -24.55
CA PHE A 86 -8.82 -4.58 -25.34
C PHE A 86 -8.92 -4.35 -26.85
N LYS A 87 -9.99 -3.70 -27.32
CA LYS A 87 -10.25 -3.41 -28.73
C LYS A 87 -10.77 -1.96 -28.86
N THR A 88 -11.63 -1.74 -29.85
CA THR A 88 -12.43 -0.54 -30.03
C THR A 88 -13.87 -0.87 -29.62
N GLY A 89 -14.39 -0.18 -28.60
CA GLY A 89 -15.74 -0.38 -28.10
C GLY A 89 -16.15 0.78 -27.19
N THR A 90 -17.43 0.78 -26.84
CA THR A 90 -18.02 1.68 -25.84
C THR A 90 -18.77 0.86 -24.81
N VAL A 91 -18.96 1.42 -23.62
CA VAL A 91 -19.76 0.82 -22.55
C VAL A 91 -21.07 1.59 -22.46
N SER A 92 -22.20 0.89 -22.51
CA SER A 92 -23.52 1.49 -22.30
C SER A 92 -23.74 1.90 -20.84
N ASP A 93 -24.66 2.84 -20.60
CA ASP A 93 -25.00 3.32 -19.25
C ASP A 93 -25.47 2.18 -18.33
N GLU A 94 -26.27 1.25 -18.86
CA GLU A 94 -26.69 0.05 -18.14
C GLU A 94 -25.49 -0.80 -17.71
N CYS A 95 -24.53 -1.01 -18.60
CA CYS A 95 -23.32 -1.75 -18.29
C CYS A 95 -22.36 -0.97 -17.37
N CYS A 96 -22.41 0.36 -17.39
CA CYS A 96 -21.72 1.21 -16.43
C CYS A 96 -22.28 1.04 -15.02
N HIS A 97 -23.61 1.00 -14.83
CA HIS A 97 -24.19 0.72 -13.51
C HIS A 97 -23.74 -0.63 -12.95
N GLN A 98 -23.72 -1.68 -13.80
CA GLN A 98 -23.25 -3.00 -13.39
C GLN A 98 -21.73 -3.01 -13.09
N LEU A 99 -20.93 -2.25 -13.84
CA LEU A 99 -19.49 -2.10 -13.60
C LEU A 99 -19.21 -1.37 -12.27
N VAL A 100 -19.93 -0.29 -11.98
CA VAL A 100 -19.80 0.45 -10.72
C VAL A 100 -20.20 -0.42 -9.53
N ASN A 101 -21.27 -1.22 -9.68
CA ASN A 101 -21.69 -2.19 -8.66
C ASN A 101 -20.65 -3.29 -8.41
N LEU A 102 -19.87 -3.69 -9.42
CA LEU A 102 -18.74 -4.61 -9.27
C LEU A 102 -17.61 -3.98 -8.44
N GLY A 103 -17.36 -2.69 -8.64
CA GLY A 103 -16.39 -1.90 -7.90
C GLY A 103 -15.02 -1.79 -8.57
N LEU A 104 -14.33 -0.68 -8.32
CA LEU A 104 -13.04 -0.33 -8.95
C LEU A 104 -12.00 -1.41 -8.73
N THR A 105 -11.85 -1.86 -7.48
CA THR A 105 -10.87 -2.87 -7.09
C THR A 105 -11.04 -4.16 -7.88
N CYS A 106 -12.28 -4.62 -8.06
CA CYS A 106 -12.56 -5.83 -8.83
C CYS A 106 -12.35 -5.63 -10.33
N HIS A 107 -12.75 -4.48 -10.87
CA HIS A 107 -12.47 -4.12 -12.27
C HIS A 107 -10.97 -4.15 -12.59
N GLU A 108 -10.16 -3.46 -11.81
CA GLU A 108 -8.70 -3.41 -11.99
C GLU A 108 -8.05 -4.79 -11.81
N ALA A 109 -8.46 -5.53 -10.77
CA ALA A 109 -7.93 -6.86 -10.50
C ALA A 109 -8.23 -7.85 -11.64
N LEU A 110 -9.44 -7.83 -12.19
CA LEU A 110 -9.84 -8.67 -13.32
C LEU A 110 -9.09 -8.31 -14.61
N VAL A 111 -8.86 -7.03 -14.88
CA VAL A 111 -8.03 -6.61 -16.03
C VAL A 111 -6.59 -7.07 -15.85
N LYS A 112 -6.01 -6.87 -14.66
CA LYS A 112 -4.65 -7.33 -14.35
C LYS A 112 -4.51 -8.85 -14.51
N ARG A 113 -5.51 -9.61 -14.04
CA ARG A 113 -5.56 -11.07 -14.21
C ARG A 113 -5.71 -11.50 -15.68
N THR A 114 -6.46 -10.74 -16.47
CA THR A 114 -6.56 -10.95 -17.93
C THR A 114 -5.20 -10.76 -18.60
N LEU A 115 -4.45 -9.71 -18.24
CA LEU A 115 -3.13 -9.43 -18.80
C LEU A 115 -2.05 -10.46 -18.41
N GLN A 116 -2.29 -11.31 -17.40
CA GLN A 116 -1.41 -12.44 -17.10
C GLN A 116 -1.58 -13.59 -18.10
N ASN A 117 -2.69 -13.65 -18.84
CA ASN A 117 -2.88 -14.68 -19.85
C ASN A 117 -1.95 -14.40 -21.05
N PRO A 118 -1.15 -15.39 -21.51
CA PRO A 118 -0.24 -15.25 -22.64
C PRO A 118 -0.88 -14.72 -23.93
N LEU A 119 -2.19 -14.87 -24.10
CA LEU A 119 -2.94 -14.33 -25.24
C LEU A 119 -2.86 -12.80 -25.33
N PHE A 120 -2.65 -12.10 -24.22
CA PHE A 120 -2.57 -10.63 -24.16
C PHE A 120 -1.13 -10.12 -23.97
N LYS A 121 -0.12 -10.97 -24.14
CA LYS A 121 1.29 -10.62 -23.86
C LYS A 121 1.82 -9.47 -24.71
N ASN A 122 1.26 -9.28 -25.91
CA ASN A 122 1.67 -8.26 -26.87
C ASN A 122 0.88 -6.95 -26.72
N ASN A 123 -0.13 -6.91 -25.85
CA ASN A 123 -0.88 -5.69 -25.58
C ASN A 123 -0.01 -4.70 -24.83
N ASP A 124 -0.08 -3.43 -25.21
CA ASP A 124 0.54 -2.35 -24.45
C ASP A 124 -0.21 -2.18 -23.12
N LYS A 125 0.44 -2.59 -22.02
CA LYS A 125 -0.14 -2.54 -20.68
C LYS A 125 -0.49 -1.12 -20.25
N LEU A 126 0.29 -0.11 -20.65
CA LEU A 126 0.01 1.29 -20.31
C LEU A 126 -1.26 1.77 -20.99
N VAL A 127 -1.43 1.42 -22.27
CA VAL A 127 -2.66 1.73 -23.01
C VAL A 127 -3.87 1.01 -22.40
N ILE A 128 -3.73 -0.26 -22.06
CA ILE A 128 -4.81 -1.04 -21.44
C ILE A 128 -5.21 -0.44 -20.09
N PHE A 129 -4.26 -0.14 -19.20
CA PHE A 129 -4.57 0.46 -17.90
C PHE A 129 -5.16 1.88 -18.04
N SER A 130 -4.68 2.67 -19.01
CA SER A 130 -5.27 3.97 -19.32
C SER A 130 -6.73 3.83 -19.75
N LYS A 131 -7.05 2.87 -20.63
CA LYS A 131 -8.44 2.57 -21.02
C LYS A 131 -9.29 2.08 -19.85
N THR A 132 -8.75 1.21 -19.00
CA THR A 132 -9.41 0.72 -17.78
C THR A 132 -9.83 1.87 -16.86
N ALA A 133 -8.92 2.83 -16.63
CA ALA A 133 -9.19 4.03 -15.82
C ALA A 133 -10.20 4.98 -16.49
N GLN A 134 -10.06 5.22 -17.80
CA GLN A 134 -11.00 6.06 -18.55
C GLN A 134 -12.43 5.51 -18.50
N ILE A 135 -12.61 4.21 -18.73
CA ILE A 135 -13.91 3.55 -18.67
C ILE A 135 -14.50 3.66 -17.26
N TRP A 136 -13.69 3.41 -16.23
CA TRP A 136 -14.15 3.55 -14.85
C TRP A 136 -14.64 4.98 -14.55
N ASN A 137 -13.83 5.98 -14.90
CA ASN A 137 -14.18 7.38 -14.68
C ASN A 137 -15.48 7.74 -15.39
N ASN A 138 -15.63 7.36 -16.66
CA ASN A 138 -16.87 7.60 -17.41
C ASN A 138 -18.09 6.93 -16.75
N CYS A 139 -17.97 5.67 -16.33
CA CYS A 139 -19.07 4.95 -15.70
C CYS A 139 -19.40 5.44 -14.29
N SER A 140 -18.41 5.92 -13.53
CA SER A 140 -18.61 6.44 -12.18
C SER A 140 -19.51 7.68 -12.15
N LEU A 141 -19.49 8.49 -13.22
CA LEU A 141 -20.36 9.67 -13.37
C LEU A 141 -21.83 9.29 -13.59
N VAL A 142 -22.11 8.10 -14.14
CA VAL A 142 -23.46 7.59 -14.39
C VAL A 142 -24.11 7.11 -13.08
N GLY A 143 -23.31 6.62 -12.14
CA GLY A 143 -23.78 6.11 -10.83
C GLY A 143 -24.41 7.16 -9.91
N ASP A 144 -24.15 8.45 -10.14
CA ASP A 144 -24.70 9.56 -9.35
C ASP A 144 -26.11 9.98 -9.81
N VAL A 145 -26.61 9.43 -10.93
CA VAL A 145 -27.96 9.70 -11.43
C VAL A 145 -28.89 8.58 -10.97
N SER A 146 -29.63 8.84 -9.89
CA SER A 146 -30.75 8.03 -9.42
C SER A 146 -31.72 7.72 -10.56
N PRO A 147 -32.28 6.49 -10.68
CA PRO A 147 -33.19 6.17 -11.77
C PRO A 147 -34.45 7.03 -11.64
N SER A 148 -34.65 7.91 -12.63
CA SER A 148 -35.91 8.63 -12.80
C SER A 148 -37.06 7.63 -12.91
N PRO A 149 -38.19 7.81 -12.21
CA PRO A 149 -39.29 6.86 -12.23
C PRO A 149 -39.87 6.79 -13.65
N SER A 150 -39.79 5.62 -14.27
CA SER A 150 -40.34 5.38 -15.60
C SER A 150 -41.86 5.60 -15.60
N PRO A 151 -42.45 6.26 -16.62
CA PRO A 151 -43.88 6.51 -16.70
C PRO A 151 -44.66 5.20 -16.80
N ARG A 152 -45.61 5.03 -15.89
CA ARG A 152 -46.61 3.96 -15.92
C ARG A 152 -47.61 4.30 -17.05
N GLY A 153 -47.53 3.60 -18.19
CA GLY A 153 -48.53 3.65 -19.27
C GLY A 153 -49.33 2.35 -19.30
N ILE A 154 -50.56 2.36 -18.78
CA ILE A 154 -51.88 2.25 -19.47
C ILE A 154 -52.06 0.91 -20.17
#